data_AF-F0EQ26-F1
#
_entry.id   AF-F0EQ26-F1
#
_cell.length_a   1.000
_cell.length_b   1.000
_cell.length_c   1.000
_cell.angle_alpha   90.00
_cell.angle_beta   90.00
_cell.angle_gamma   90.00
#
_symmetry.space_group_name_H-M   'P 1'
#
loop_
_entity.id
_entity.type
_entity.pdbx_description
1 polymer ?
#
loop_
_entity_poly.entity_id
_entity_poly.type
_entity_poly.pdbx_seq_one_letter_code
_entity_poly.pdbx_strand_id
1 'polypeptide(L)'
;MRELKRHSTKKRAYSPSVAQKTYKKNKKRCGKKRLLDSSPLKECVRKLFLENQWSPEQISQRIKLENNGESISYNTIYRAIYRGLFNDGFTKDSKEARRKLRRKGKPKKSALDGRGQFNDAPRIHDRPISAEKRSEIGHWEADTVIGA
;
A
#
# COMPACT_ATOMS: atom_id res chain seq x y z
N MET A 1 11.57 36.32 -8.35
CA MET A 1 10.50 35.42 -7.84
C MET A 1 9.81 34.67 -8.99
N ARG A 2 9.92 33.34 -9.03
CA ARG A 2 9.42 32.47 -10.12
C ARG A 2 7.89 32.34 -10.17
N GLU A 3 7.25 32.16 -9.02
CA GLU A 3 5.79 31.95 -8.96
C GLU A 3 4.99 33.23 -9.27
N LEU A 4 5.54 34.42 -8.97
CA LEU A 4 4.97 35.70 -9.40
C LEU A 4 4.95 35.83 -10.93
N LYS A 5 6.04 35.46 -11.61
CA LYS A 5 6.11 35.48 -13.09
C LYS A 5 5.18 34.45 -13.73
N ARG A 6 4.97 33.30 -13.09
CA ARG A 6 4.16 32.19 -13.61
C ARG A 6 2.65 32.43 -13.47
N HIS A 7 2.23 33.14 -12.42
CA HIS A 7 0.82 33.33 -12.08
C HIS A 7 0.35 34.79 -12.15
N SER A 8 1.21 35.72 -12.59
CA SER A 8 0.83 37.08 -12.97
C SER A 8 0.73 37.17 -14.50
N THR A 9 -0.28 37.86 -15.01
CA THR A 9 -0.40 38.18 -16.44
C THR A 9 -0.37 39.70 -16.63
N LYS A 10 -0.09 40.20 -17.84
CA LYS A 10 -0.10 41.66 -18.12
C LYS A 10 -1.42 42.35 -17.72
N LYS A 11 -2.54 41.60 -17.69
CA LYS A 11 -3.88 42.09 -17.37
C LYS A 11 -4.35 41.77 -15.94
N ARG A 12 -3.61 40.95 -15.19
CA ARG A 12 -4.04 40.49 -13.86
C ARG A 12 -2.84 40.27 -12.96
N ALA A 13 -2.77 41.04 -11.87
CA ALA A 13 -1.78 40.88 -10.83
C ALA A 13 -1.86 39.48 -10.19
N TYR A 14 -0.75 39.05 -9.60
CA TYR A 14 -0.67 37.77 -8.90
C TYR A 14 -1.77 37.64 -7.84
N SER A 15 -2.45 36.49 -7.84
CA SER A 15 -3.44 36.15 -6.83
C SER A 15 -3.12 34.78 -6.21
N PRO A 16 -2.82 34.72 -4.90
CA PRO A 16 -2.49 33.46 -4.22
C PRO A 16 -3.59 32.39 -4.34
N SER A 17 -4.86 32.79 -4.28
CA SER A 17 -6.00 31.87 -4.37
C SER A 17 -6.11 31.23 -5.76
N VAL A 18 -5.86 32.01 -6.82
CA VAL A 18 -5.84 31.53 -8.21
C VAL A 18 -4.64 30.62 -8.46
N ALA A 19 -3.47 30.99 -7.96
CA ALA A 19 -2.25 30.17 -8.05
C ALA A 19 -2.44 28.81 -7.37
N GLN A 20 -3.03 28.79 -6.17
CA GLN A 20 -3.32 27.55 -5.47
C GLN A 20 -4.36 26.68 -6.19
N LYS A 21 -5.41 27.28 -6.75
CA LYS A 21 -6.43 26.56 -7.54
C LYS A 21 -5.84 25.94 -8.80
N THR A 22 -5.00 26.69 -9.52
CA THR A 22 -4.32 26.21 -10.74
C THR A 22 -3.30 25.11 -10.41
N TYR A 23 -2.50 25.26 -9.35
CA TYR A 23 -1.62 24.21 -8.86
C TYR A 23 -2.38 22.92 -8.54
N LYS A 24 -3.46 22.99 -7.75
CA LYS A 24 -4.30 21.82 -7.43
C LYS A 24 -4.87 21.15 -8.69
N LYS A 25 -5.30 21.92 -9.68
CA LYS A 25 -5.80 21.39 -10.97
C LYS A 25 -4.70 20.66 -11.74
N ASN A 26 -3.50 21.23 -11.81
CA ASN A 26 -2.37 20.65 -12.51
C ASN A 26 -1.83 19.41 -11.78
N LYS A 27 -1.73 19.46 -10.45
CA LYS A 27 -1.31 18.31 -9.62
C LYS A 27 -2.18 17.08 -9.82
N LYS A 28 -3.49 17.25 -10.02
CA LYS A 28 -4.41 16.13 -10.36
C LYS A 28 -4.08 15.47 -11.71
N ARG A 29 -3.48 16.21 -12.64
CA ARG A 29 -3.06 15.71 -13.96
C ARG A 29 -1.68 15.06 -13.92
N CYS A 30 -0.83 15.45 -12.98
CA CYS A 30 0.49 14.86 -12.79
C CYS A 30 0.42 13.38 -12.36
N GLY A 31 1.55 12.69 -12.57
CA GLY A 31 1.78 11.31 -12.15
C GLY A 31 1.27 10.25 -13.14
N LYS A 32 1.85 9.06 -13.07
CA LYS A 32 1.45 7.91 -13.89
C LYS A 32 0.01 7.49 -13.53
N LYS A 33 -0.89 7.53 -14.51
CA LYS A 33 -2.26 7.01 -14.35
C LYS A 33 -2.21 5.49 -14.25
N ARG A 34 -3.17 4.91 -13.53
CA ARG A 34 -3.22 3.46 -13.37
C ARG A 34 -3.77 2.86 -14.66
N LEU A 35 -3.11 1.81 -15.14
CA LEU A 35 -3.44 1.19 -16.40
C LEU A 35 -4.89 0.70 -16.43
N LEU A 36 -5.33 -0.03 -15.40
CA LEU A 36 -6.67 -0.60 -15.31
C LEU A 36 -7.81 0.40 -15.03
N ASP A 37 -7.53 1.68 -14.74
CA ASP A 37 -8.60 2.66 -14.48
C ASP A 37 -9.29 3.10 -15.80
N SER A 38 -8.56 3.11 -16.92
CA SER A 38 -9.07 3.58 -18.23
C SER A 38 -8.70 2.66 -19.41
N SER A 39 -8.09 1.51 -19.16
CA SER A 39 -7.68 0.57 -20.21
C SER A 39 -8.85 -0.30 -20.68
N PRO A 40 -8.95 -0.62 -21.98
CA PRO A 40 -9.91 -1.60 -22.49
C PRO A 40 -9.74 -2.98 -21.85
N LEU A 41 -8.53 -3.29 -21.35
CA LEU A 41 -8.23 -4.53 -20.65
C LEU A 41 -8.95 -4.67 -19.31
N LYS A 42 -9.49 -3.58 -18.75
CA LYS A 42 -10.23 -3.63 -17.47
C LYS A 42 -11.38 -4.64 -17.54
N GLU A 43 -12.16 -4.59 -18.62
CA GLU A 43 -13.35 -5.42 -18.77
C GLU A 43 -12.98 -6.89 -19.01
N CYS A 44 -11.94 -7.13 -19.82
CA CYS A 44 -11.38 -8.47 -20.03
C CYS A 44 -10.88 -9.09 -18.71
N VAL A 45 -10.09 -8.35 -17.94
CA VAL A 45 -9.61 -8.79 -16.62
C VAL A 45 -10.76 -9.05 -15.67
N ARG A 46 -11.77 -8.17 -15.65
CA ARG A 46 -12.97 -8.32 -14.81
C ARG A 46 -13.70 -9.63 -15.14
N LYS A 47 -13.96 -9.89 -16.43
CA LYS A 47 -14.64 -11.08 -16.92
C LYS A 47 -13.89 -12.36 -16.54
N LEU A 48 -12.61 -12.44 -16.91
CA LEU A 48 -11.76 -13.61 -16.62
C LEU A 48 -11.65 -13.89 -15.12
N PHE A 49 -11.63 -12.83 -14.30
CA PHE A 49 -11.52 -12.98 -12.85
C PHE A 49 -12.84 -13.37 -12.19
N LEU A 50 -13.95 -12.70 -12.52
CA LEU A 50 -15.22 -12.87 -11.82
C LEU A 50 -16.07 -14.04 -12.33
N GLU A 51 -16.05 -14.28 -13.64
CA GLU A 51 -16.87 -15.30 -14.32
C GLU A 51 -16.08 -16.60 -14.45
N ASN A 52 -14.85 -16.54 -14.97
CA ASN A 52 -14.03 -17.73 -15.20
C ASN A 52 -13.18 -18.15 -13.98
N GLN A 53 -13.12 -17.31 -12.92
CA GLN A 53 -12.33 -17.56 -11.70
C GLN A 53 -10.83 -17.80 -11.93
N TRP A 54 -10.25 -17.17 -12.95
CA TRP A 54 -8.83 -17.32 -13.23
C TRP A 54 -7.96 -16.60 -12.18
N SER A 55 -6.78 -17.15 -11.90
CA SER A 55 -5.81 -16.47 -11.05
C SER A 55 -5.21 -15.24 -11.74
N PRO A 56 -4.84 -14.18 -11.00
CA PRO A 56 -4.18 -13.00 -11.57
C PRO A 56 -2.95 -13.32 -12.41
N GLU A 57 -2.19 -14.36 -12.04
CA GLU A 57 -1.05 -14.85 -12.79
C GLU A 57 -1.48 -15.43 -14.15
N GLN A 58 -2.50 -16.29 -14.18
CA GLN A 58 -3.06 -16.83 -15.43
C GLN A 58 -3.57 -15.74 -16.35
N ILE A 59 -4.31 -14.76 -15.80
CA ILE A 59 -4.83 -13.62 -16.57
C ILE A 59 -3.68 -12.82 -17.17
N SER A 60 -2.63 -12.53 -16.40
CA SER A 60 -1.47 -11.77 -16.90
C SER A 60 -0.77 -12.46 -18.07
N GLN A 61 -0.61 -13.79 -17.99
CA GLN A 61 0.04 -14.56 -19.06
C GLN A 61 -0.86 -14.70 -20.28
N ARG A 62 -2.17 -14.89 -20.09
CA ARG A 62 -3.11 -14.98 -21.20
C ARG A 62 -3.19 -13.68 -21.99
N ILE A 63 -3.30 -12.54 -21.30
CA ILE A 63 -3.31 -11.22 -21.93
C ILE A 63 -2.05 -11.01 -22.77
N LYS A 64 -0.89 -11.42 -22.24
CA LYS A 64 0.39 -11.32 -22.96
C LYS A 64 0.42 -12.14 -24.25
N LEU A 65 -0.28 -13.28 -24.28
CA LEU A 65 -0.37 -14.15 -25.47
C LEU A 65 -1.39 -13.64 -26.49
N GLU A 66 -2.54 -13.12 -26.04
CA GLU A 66 -3.65 -12.77 -26.93
C GLU A 66 -3.63 -11.33 -27.44
N ASN A 67 -3.12 -10.36 -26.67
CA ASN A 67 -3.28 -8.93 -26.98
C ASN A 67 -2.10 -8.30 -27.73
N ASN A 68 -1.41 -9.06 -28.59
CA ASN A 68 -0.42 -8.57 -29.57
C ASN A 68 0.46 -7.38 -29.09
N GLY A 69 1.04 -7.50 -27.88
CA GLY A 69 1.97 -6.51 -27.32
C GLY A 69 1.46 -5.74 -26.10
N GLU A 70 0.16 -5.73 -25.81
CA GLU A 70 -0.32 -5.23 -24.52
C GLU A 70 -0.08 -6.25 -23.41
N SER A 71 0.55 -5.81 -22.31
CA SER A 71 0.82 -6.67 -21.16
C SER A 71 0.45 -5.98 -19.86
N ILE A 72 -0.09 -6.77 -18.92
CA ILE A 72 -0.41 -6.34 -17.57
C ILE A 72 0.31 -7.27 -16.61
N SER A 73 1.03 -6.71 -15.65
CA SER A 73 1.62 -7.50 -14.57
C SER A 73 0.55 -7.97 -13.58
N TYR A 74 0.68 -9.21 -13.09
CA TYR A 74 -0.21 -9.76 -12.06
C TYR A 74 -0.29 -8.86 -10.81
N ASN A 75 0.79 -8.16 -10.44
CA ASN A 75 0.79 -7.19 -9.34
C ASN A 75 -0.20 -6.04 -9.57
N THR A 76 -0.34 -5.58 -10.81
CA THR A 76 -1.33 -4.55 -11.17
C THR A 76 -2.76 -5.06 -10.97
N ILE A 77 -3.03 -6.32 -11.34
CA ILE A 77 -4.32 -6.99 -11.14
C ILE A 77 -4.61 -7.15 -9.64
N TYR A 78 -3.64 -7.65 -8.85
CA TYR A 78 -3.78 -7.74 -7.40
C TYR A 78 -4.10 -6.38 -6.79
N ARG A 79 -3.35 -5.33 -7.14
CA ARG A 79 -3.61 -3.96 -6.65
C ARG A 79 -5.01 -3.48 -7.01
N ALA A 80 -5.53 -3.82 -8.18
CA ALA A 80 -6.90 -3.49 -8.58
C ALA A 80 -7.95 -4.23 -7.74
N ILE A 81 -7.77 -5.53 -7.51
CA ILE A 81 -8.64 -6.34 -6.64
C ILE A 81 -8.63 -5.79 -5.21
N TYR A 82 -7.46 -5.50 -4.65
CA TYR A 82 -7.35 -4.94 -3.30
C TYR A 82 -7.96 -3.53 -3.19
N ARG A 83 -8.03 -2.76 -4.26
CA ARG A 83 -8.69 -1.44 -4.28
C ARG A 83 -10.20 -1.52 -4.49
N GLY A 84 -10.75 -2.71 -4.76
CA GLY A 84 -12.17 -2.90 -5.06
C GLY A 84 -12.58 -2.43 -6.46
N LEU A 85 -11.66 -2.44 -7.43
CA LEU A 85 -11.94 -1.99 -8.80
C LEU A 85 -13.03 -2.82 -9.52
N PHE A 86 -13.24 -4.07 -9.07
CA PHE A 86 -14.18 -5.03 -9.64
C PHE A 86 -15.37 -5.33 -8.69
N ASN A 87 -15.61 -4.47 -7.69
CA ASN A 87 -16.70 -4.61 -6.73
C ASN A 87 -18.00 -3.96 -7.25
N ASP A 88 -18.30 -4.12 -8.53
CA ASP A 88 -19.42 -3.45 -9.17
C ASP A 88 -20.73 -3.96 -8.54
N GLY A 89 -21.46 -3.08 -7.85
CA GLY A 89 -22.71 -3.41 -7.12
C GLY A 89 -22.57 -3.59 -5.60
N PHE A 90 -21.36 -3.52 -5.05
CA PHE A 90 -21.12 -3.66 -3.62
C PHE A 90 -20.37 -2.44 -3.05
N THR A 91 -20.53 -2.15 -1.75
CA THR A 91 -19.79 -1.06 -1.10
C THR A 91 -18.28 -1.23 -1.31
N LYS A 92 -17.53 -0.12 -1.37
CA LYS A 92 -16.06 -0.13 -1.54
C LYS A 92 -15.32 -1.06 -0.55
N ASP A 93 -15.95 -1.33 0.60
CA ASP A 93 -15.42 -2.19 1.66
C ASP A 93 -15.82 -3.66 1.52
N SER A 94 -16.61 -4.02 0.52
CA SER A 94 -16.94 -5.42 0.24
C SER A 94 -15.67 -6.16 -0.17
N LYS A 95 -15.29 -7.16 0.62
CA LYS A 95 -14.12 -8.01 0.37
C LYS A 95 -14.44 -9.11 -0.66
N GLU A 96 -15.48 -8.95 -1.46
CA GLU A 96 -16.09 -10.04 -2.21
C GLU A 96 -15.26 -10.49 -3.40
N ALA A 97 -14.74 -9.54 -4.19
CA ALA A 97 -13.73 -9.85 -5.20
C ALA A 97 -12.49 -10.52 -4.58
N ARG A 98 -12.08 -10.13 -3.36
CA ARG A 98 -10.98 -10.79 -2.65
C ARG A 98 -11.33 -12.20 -2.19
N ARG A 99 -12.59 -12.48 -1.86
CA ARG A 99 -13.07 -13.83 -1.49
C ARG A 99 -12.99 -14.80 -2.66
N LYS A 100 -13.16 -14.32 -3.90
CA LYS A 100 -13.00 -15.10 -5.14
C LYS A 100 -11.54 -15.44 -5.47
N LEU A 101 -10.56 -14.84 -4.77
CA LEU A 101 -9.16 -15.14 -5.00
C LEU A 101 -8.83 -16.57 -4.52
N ARG A 102 -8.29 -17.39 -5.43
CA ARG A 102 -7.96 -18.81 -5.14
C ARG A 102 -7.01 -18.99 -3.96
N ARG A 103 -6.06 -18.07 -3.77
CA ARG A 103 -5.15 -18.04 -2.61
C ARG A 103 -5.43 -16.80 -1.78
N LYS A 104 -5.96 -16.97 -0.57
CA LYS A 104 -6.35 -15.86 0.33
C LYS A 104 -5.18 -15.24 1.12
N GLY A 105 -3.95 -15.69 0.86
CA GLY A 105 -2.79 -15.38 1.69
C GLY A 105 -2.84 -16.07 3.06
N LYS A 106 -1.76 -15.97 3.82
CA LYS A 106 -1.79 -16.37 5.23
C LYS A 106 -2.46 -15.25 6.03
N PRO A 107 -3.45 -15.54 6.91
CA PRO A 107 -3.93 -14.54 7.84
C PRO A 107 -2.74 -14.02 8.66
N LYS A 108 -2.68 -12.70 8.90
CA LYS A 108 -1.74 -12.18 9.90
C LYS A 108 -2.11 -12.86 11.22
N LYS A 109 -1.17 -13.59 11.83
CA LYS A 109 -1.31 -14.01 13.22
C LYS A 109 -1.53 -12.74 14.05
N SER A 110 -2.49 -12.78 14.97
CA SER A 110 -2.71 -11.69 15.92
C SER A 110 -1.40 -11.40 16.67
N ALA A 111 -1.25 -10.17 17.17
CA ALA A 111 -0.05 -9.71 17.87
C ALA A 111 0.35 -10.57 19.10
N LEU A 112 -0.51 -11.49 19.51
CA LEU A 112 -0.21 -12.56 20.45
C LEU A 112 0.55 -13.66 19.69
N ASP A 113 1.80 -13.39 19.37
CA ASP A 113 2.74 -14.43 19.00
C ASP A 113 2.75 -15.43 20.17
N GLY A 114 2.31 -16.66 19.95
CA GLY A 114 2.08 -17.69 20.99
C GLY A 114 3.36 -18.16 21.70
N ARG A 115 4.43 -17.36 21.65
CA ARG A 115 5.73 -17.58 22.29
C ARG A 115 5.75 -17.15 23.76
N GLY A 116 4.63 -16.66 24.29
CA GLY A 116 4.55 -16.05 25.60
C GLY A 116 5.13 -14.64 25.60
N GLN A 117 4.57 -13.76 26.42
CA GLN A 117 5.20 -12.47 26.73
C GLN A 117 5.99 -12.67 28.03
N PHE A 118 7.24 -12.20 28.06
CA PHE A 118 8.04 -12.16 29.29
C PHE A 118 7.45 -11.09 30.21
N ASN A 119 6.45 -11.46 31.01
CA ASN A 119 5.72 -10.54 31.88
C ASN A 119 6.43 -10.30 33.22
N ASP A 120 7.26 -11.25 33.67
CA ASP A 120 7.93 -11.22 34.98
C ASP A 120 9.41 -10.82 34.89
N ALA A 121 9.77 -9.98 33.93
CA ALA A 121 11.13 -9.44 33.86
C ALA A 121 11.32 -8.30 34.89
N PRO A 122 12.40 -8.31 35.69
CA PRO A 122 12.70 -7.22 36.61
C PRO A 122 12.86 -5.90 35.85
N ARG A 123 12.38 -4.80 36.45
CA ARG A 123 12.46 -3.49 35.78
C ARG A 123 13.90 -2.99 35.82
N ILE A 124 14.24 -2.11 34.88
CA ILE A 124 15.57 -1.47 34.84
C ILE A 124 15.92 -0.72 36.14
N HIS A 125 14.90 -0.29 36.90
CA HIS A 125 15.07 0.37 38.20
C HIS A 125 15.47 -0.57 39.33
N ASP A 126 15.16 -1.87 39.21
CA ASP A 126 15.46 -2.88 40.22
C ASP A 126 16.90 -3.43 40.07
N ARG A 127 17.71 -2.83 39.18
CA ARG A 127 19.07 -3.30 38.89
C ARG A 127 20.02 -3.05 40.07
N PRO A 128 20.93 -4.00 40.37
CA PRO A 128 21.98 -3.77 41.36
C PRO A 128 23.01 -2.76 40.84
N ILE A 129 23.68 -2.06 41.75
CA ILE A 129 24.70 -1.05 41.43
C ILE A 129 25.91 -1.68 40.70
N SER A 130 26.19 -2.96 40.94
CA SER A 130 27.23 -3.73 40.23
C SER A 130 26.99 -3.80 38.72
N ALA A 131 25.73 -3.78 38.28
CA ALA A 131 25.35 -3.79 36.87
C ALA A 131 25.70 -2.46 36.17
N GLU A 132 25.54 -1.33 36.84
CA GLU A 132 25.95 -0.01 36.33
C GLU A 132 27.46 0.03 36.02
N LYS A 133 28.24 -0.56 36.94
CA LYS A 133 29.70 -0.58 36.88
C LYS A 133 30.25 -1.74 36.05
N ARG A 134 29.39 -2.61 35.51
CA ARG A 134 29.77 -3.81 34.74
C ARG A 134 30.84 -4.65 35.43
N SER A 135 30.75 -4.76 36.75
CA SER A 135 31.83 -5.32 37.59
C SER A 135 31.85 -6.86 37.63
N GLU A 136 30.80 -7.52 37.13
CA GLU A 136 30.66 -8.99 37.13
C GLU A 136 30.37 -9.52 35.72
N ILE A 137 30.82 -10.75 35.46
CA ILE A 137 30.51 -11.49 34.23
C ILE A 137 28.99 -11.74 34.22
N GLY A 138 28.31 -11.27 33.16
CA GLY A 138 26.85 -11.28 33.04
C GLY A 138 26.24 -9.88 32.98
N HIS A 139 26.92 -8.85 33.51
CA HIS A 139 26.50 -7.43 33.38
C HIS A 139 27.02 -6.74 32.11
N TRP A 140 27.74 -7.48 31.26
CA TRP A 140 28.31 -6.96 30.02
C TRP A 140 27.32 -7.04 28.85
N GLU A 141 26.29 -7.86 28.98
CA GLU A 141 25.22 -7.96 27.99
C GLU A 141 24.35 -6.70 28.02
N ALA A 142 23.86 -6.29 26.85
CA ALA A 142 22.94 -5.16 26.76
C ALA A 142 21.55 -5.61 27.20
N ASP A 143 20.92 -4.85 28.12
CA ASP A 143 19.56 -5.13 28.56
C ASP A 143 18.60 -5.19 27.37
N THR A 144 17.75 -6.22 27.35
CA THR A 144 16.71 -6.34 26.31
C THR A 144 15.63 -5.31 26.58
N VAL A 145 15.58 -4.26 25.76
CA VAL A 145 14.53 -3.24 25.83
C VAL A 145 13.25 -3.79 25.19
N ILE A 146 12.19 -3.91 25.98
CA ILE A 146 10.85 -4.16 25.45
C ILE A 146 10.34 -2.85 24.84
N GLY A 147 10.30 -2.78 23.51
CA GLY A 147 9.70 -1.65 22.78
C GLY A 147 8.17 -1.67 22.87
N ALA A 148 7.58 -0.49 23.02
CA ALA A 148 6.12 -0.28 23.00
C ALA A 148 5.52 -0.40 21.58
#